data_AF-A0A7W0X194-F1
#
_entry.id   AF-A0A7W0X194-F1
#
_cell.length_a   1.000
_cell.length_b   1.000
_cell.length_c   1.000
_cell.angle_alpha   90.00
_cell.angle_beta   90.00
_cell.angle_gamma   90.00
#
_symmetry.space_group_name_H-M   'P 1'
#
loop_
_entity.id
_entity.type
_entity.pdbx_description
1 polymer ?
#
loop_
_entity_poly.entity_id
_entity_poly.type
_entity_poly.pdbx_seq_one_letter_code
_entity_poly.pdbx_strand_id
1 'polypeptide(L)'
;MPLYMLDTDTASYLIRGKTPTLDARVAAIQPKHVCISAVTRGELLYGIKLKDGAHRLAQVIDQFLIRVQCLPWDEAAATHFASIAAGLHKAGTPIGSMD
;
A
#
# COMPACT_ATOMS: atom_id res chain seq x y z
N MET A 1 13.95 15.10 -0.87
CA MET A 1 12.78 14.72 -1.70
C MET A 1 11.76 14.05 -0.80
N PRO A 2 10.45 14.24 -1.03
CA PRO A 2 9.41 13.58 -0.24
C PRO A 2 9.42 12.06 -0.45
N LEU A 3 8.99 11.33 0.57
CA LEU A 3 8.71 9.89 0.50
C LEU A 3 7.24 9.71 0.14
N TYR A 4 6.95 8.93 -0.90
CA TYR A 4 5.59 8.61 -1.33
C TYR A 4 5.19 7.25 -0.78
N MET A 5 4.16 7.21 0.06
CA MET A 5 3.54 5.96 0.53
C MET A 5 2.39 5.61 -0.41
N LEU A 6 2.45 4.44 -1.04
CA LEU A 6 1.35 3.92 -1.85
C LEU A 6 0.34 3.22 -0.95
N ASP A 7 -0.94 3.52 -1.14
CA ASP A 7 -2.05 2.75 -0.59
C ASP A 7 -2.22 1.42 -1.32
N THR A 8 -3.12 0.59 -0.82
CA THR A 8 -3.34 -0.77 -1.35
C THR A 8 -3.91 -0.75 -2.76
N ASP A 9 -4.79 0.20 -3.08
CA ASP A 9 -5.33 0.38 -4.41
C ASP A 9 -4.26 0.79 -5.42
N THR A 10 -3.48 1.84 -5.13
CA THR A 10 -2.40 2.30 -6.02
C THR A 10 -1.34 1.22 -6.20
N ALA A 11 -0.95 0.52 -5.13
CA ALA A 11 -0.02 -0.59 -5.22
C ALA A 11 -0.57 -1.72 -6.10
N SER A 12 -1.85 -2.09 -5.94
CA SER A 12 -2.53 -3.08 -6.77
C SER A 12 -2.58 -2.67 -8.25
N TYR A 13 -2.87 -1.40 -8.57
CA TYR A 13 -2.86 -0.89 -9.94
C TYR A 13 -1.46 -0.93 -10.56
N LEU A 14 -0.46 -0.47 -9.82
CA LEU A 14 0.94 -0.46 -10.26
C LEU A 14 1.43 -1.89 -10.54
N ILE A 15 1.15 -2.84 -9.65
CA ILE A 15 1.51 -4.26 -9.79
C ILE A 15 0.88 -4.87 -11.05
N ARG A 16 -0.33 -4.45 -11.42
CA ARG A 16 -1.01 -4.93 -12.61
C ARG A 16 -0.43 -4.35 -13.91
N GLY A 17 0.20 -3.18 -13.85
CA GLY A 17 0.86 -2.52 -14.99
C GLY A 17 -0.11 -2.19 -16.14
N LYS A 18 -1.32 -1.71 -15.80
CA LYS A 18 -2.39 -1.41 -16.76
C LYS A 18 -2.80 0.07 -16.75
N THR A 19 -2.05 0.93 -16.06
CA THR A 19 -2.41 2.33 -15.87
C THR A 19 -1.23 3.21 -16.32
N PRO A 20 -1.10 3.52 -17.63
CA PRO A 20 0.10 4.14 -18.18
C PRO A 20 0.52 5.45 -17.51
N THR A 21 -0.44 6.27 -17.09
CA THR A 21 -0.19 7.54 -16.39
C THR A 21 0.38 7.33 -14.98
N LEU A 22 -0.14 6.36 -14.25
CA LEU A 22 0.39 5.96 -12.94
C LEU A 22 1.78 5.35 -13.10
N ASP A 23 1.92 4.41 -14.04
CA ASP A 23 3.16 3.68 -14.29
C ASP A 23 4.29 4.65 -14.67
N ALA A 24 4.03 5.62 -15.54
CA ALA A 24 4.98 6.67 -15.92
C ALA A 24 5.35 7.58 -14.74
N ARG A 25 4.38 7.95 -13.90
CA ARG A 25 4.62 8.80 -12.73
C ARG A 25 5.50 8.10 -11.70
N VAL A 26 5.23 6.83 -11.40
CA VAL A 26 6.04 6.07 -10.44
C VAL A 26 7.42 5.78 -11.02
N ALA A 27 7.55 5.50 -12.31
CA ALA A 27 8.84 5.30 -12.97
C ALA A 27 9.74 6.55 -12.94
N ALA A 28 9.18 7.75 -12.85
CA ALA A 28 9.93 9.00 -12.70
C ALA A 28 10.44 9.24 -11.27
N ILE A 29 9.99 8.45 -10.28
CA ILE A 29 10.40 8.57 -8.88
C ILE A 29 11.49 7.54 -8.60
N GLN A 30 12.57 7.96 -7.91
CA GLN A 30 13.62 7.01 -7.50
C GLN A 30 13.02 5.97 -6.54
N PRO A 31 13.31 4.66 -6.69
CA PRO A 31 12.70 3.60 -5.89
C PRO A 31 12.78 3.81 -4.37
N LYS A 32 13.87 4.41 -3.86
CA LYS A 32 14.06 4.74 -2.43
C LYS A 32 13.09 5.80 -1.89
N HIS A 33 12.37 6.50 -2.75
CA HIS A 33 11.35 7.49 -2.38
C HIS A 33 9.92 6.93 -2.56
N VAL A 34 9.77 5.62 -2.75
CA VAL A 34 8.47 4.93 -2.78
C VAL A 34 8.46 3.89 -1.68
N CYS A 35 7.41 3.90 -0.85
CA CYS A 35 7.19 2.92 0.20
C CYS A 35 5.73 2.44 0.23
N ILE A 36 5.48 1.40 1.02
CA ILE A 36 4.15 0.94 1.43
C ILE A 36 4.12 0.79 2.95
N SER A 37 2.93 0.79 3.54
CA SER A 37 2.74 0.40 4.94
C SER A 37 2.77 -1.13 5.11
N ALA A 38 3.05 -1.59 6.33
CA ALA A 38 2.88 -3.00 6.70
C ALA A 38 1.43 -3.48 6.52
N VAL A 39 0.45 -2.57 6.66
CA VAL A 39 -0.97 -2.80 6.39
C VAL A 39 -1.19 -3.18 4.92
N THR A 40 -0.74 -2.33 3.99
CA THR A 40 -0.83 -2.59 2.55
C THR A 40 -0.11 -3.87 2.15
N ARG A 41 1.07 -4.13 2.72
CA ARG A 41 1.77 -5.41 2.51
C ARG A 41 0.89 -6.60 2.93
N GLY A 42 0.25 -6.50 4.08
CA GLY A 42 -0.68 -7.51 4.59
C GLY A 42 -1.84 -7.78 3.62
N GLU A 43 -2.46 -6.71 3.12
CA GLU A 43 -3.58 -6.82 2.17
C GLU A 43 -3.17 -7.43 0.83
N LEU A 44 -2.01 -7.07 0.29
CA LEU A 44 -1.47 -7.67 -0.93
C LEU A 44 -1.24 -9.18 -0.76
N LEU A 45 -0.64 -9.59 0.37
CA LEU A 45 -0.41 -11.00 0.68
C LEU A 45 -1.71 -11.76 0.90
N TYR A 46 -2.66 -11.17 1.62
CA TYR A 46 -4.01 -11.71 1.80
C TYR A 46 -4.71 -11.95 0.45
N GLY A 47 -4.64 -10.96 -0.45
CA GLY A 47 -5.21 -11.05 -1.80
C GLY A 47 -4.61 -12.16 -2.66
N ILE A 48 -3.32 -12.50 -2.48
CA ILE A 48 -2.71 -13.67 -3.12
C ILE A 48 -3.29 -14.95 -2.54
N LYS A 49 -3.41 -15.05 -1.21
CA LYS A 49 -3.89 -16.27 -0.54
C LYS A 49 -5.34 -16.61 -0.86
N LEU A 50 -6.16 -15.63 -1.23
CA LEU A 50 -7.54 -15.85 -1.67
C LEU A 50 -7.67 -16.34 -3.12
N LYS A 51 -6.62 -16.19 -3.95
CA LYS A 51 -6.70 -16.48 -5.39
C LYS A 51 -5.96 -17.75 -5.74
N ASP A 52 -6.69 -18.85 -5.83
CA ASP A 52 -6.16 -20.13 -6.32
C ASP A 52 -5.63 -20.01 -7.76
N GLY A 53 -4.46 -20.61 -8.03
CA GLY A 53 -3.83 -20.63 -9.37
C GLY A 53 -3.19 -19.32 -9.84
N ALA A 54 -3.14 -18.27 -9.00
CA ALA A 54 -2.60 -16.96 -9.38
C ALA A 54 -1.05 -16.87 -9.34
N HIS A 55 -0.34 -17.88 -9.84
CA HIS A 55 1.13 -17.99 -9.76
C HIS A 55 1.86 -16.78 -10.35
N ARG A 56 1.40 -16.26 -11.50
CA ARG A 56 1.99 -15.09 -12.13
C ARG A 56 1.81 -13.83 -11.29
N LEU A 57 0.65 -13.65 -10.66
CA LEU A 57 0.38 -12.48 -9.81
C LEU A 57 1.23 -12.54 -8.53
N ALA A 58 1.34 -13.73 -7.91
CA ALA A 58 2.19 -13.94 -6.75
C ALA A 58 3.65 -13.56 -7.05
N GLN A 59 4.20 -14.02 -8.18
CA GLN A 59 5.55 -13.67 -8.61
C GLN A 59 5.74 -12.15 -8.78
N VAL A 60 4.78 -11.45 -9.38
CA VAL A 60 4.88 -9.99 -9.58
C VAL A 60 4.83 -9.25 -8.24
N ILE A 61 3.95 -9.67 -7.32
CA ILE A 61 3.86 -9.07 -5.98
C ILE A 61 5.15 -9.34 -5.19
N ASP A 62 5.70 -10.55 -5.22
CA ASP A 62 6.98 -10.84 -4.55
C ASP A 62 8.10 -9.95 -5.09
N GLN A 63 8.18 -9.81 -6.42
CA GLN A 63 9.15 -8.92 -7.08
C GLN A 63 8.95 -7.44 -6.71
N PHE A 64 7.72 -7.01 -6.49
CA PHE A 64 7.42 -5.67 -5.99
C PHE A 64 7.86 -5.52 -4.52
N LEU A 65 7.48 -6.46 -3.65
CA LEU A 65 7.77 -6.46 -2.21
C LEU A 65 9.26 -6.58 -1.86
N ILE A 66 10.09 -7.08 -2.77
CA ILE A 66 11.56 -7.10 -2.64
C ILE A 66 12.16 -5.71 -2.86
N ARG A 67 11.55 -4.86 -3.71
CA ARG A 67 12.11 -3.58 -4.14
C ARG A 67 11.55 -2.39 -3.35
N VAL A 68 10.29 -2.46 -2.97
CA VAL A 68 9.62 -1.37 -2.25
C VAL A 68 9.96 -1.42 -0.76
N GLN A 69 10.23 -0.25 -0.17
CA GLN A 69 10.38 -0.16 1.27
C GLN A 69 9.03 -0.42 1.95
N CYS A 70 8.99 -1.33 2.90
CA CYS A 70 7.81 -1.55 3.76
C CYS A 70 8.07 -0.88 5.11
N LEU A 71 7.28 0.13 5.46
CA LEU A 71 7.36 0.80 6.76
C LEU A 71 6.49 0.07 7.79
N PRO A 72 6.98 -0.09 9.04
CA PRO A 72 6.25 -0.79 10.09
C PRO A 72 5.03 0.01 10.56
N TRP A 73 4.06 -0.71 11.13
CA TRP A 73 3.06 -0.10 11.99
C TRP A 73 3.62 -0.02 13.41
N ASP A 74 4.16 1.13 13.78
CA ASP A 74 4.80 1.38 15.07
C ASP A 74 3.92 2.20 16.03
N GLU A 75 4.46 2.55 17.19
CA GLU A 75 3.74 3.32 18.22
C GLU A 75 3.29 4.70 17.72
N ALA A 76 4.11 5.35 16.89
CA ALA A 76 3.77 6.65 16.31
C ALA A 76 2.58 6.51 15.33
N ALA A 77 2.63 5.51 14.44
CA ALA A 77 1.52 5.20 13.54
C ALA A 77 0.23 4.91 14.31
N ALA A 78 0.30 4.09 15.36
CA ALA A 78 -0.85 3.76 16.21
C ALA A 78 -1.45 4.99 16.89
N THR A 79 -0.60 5.91 17.38
CA THR A 79 -1.04 7.14 18.03
C THR A 79 -1.78 8.06 17.03
N HIS A 80 -1.24 8.23 15.82
CA HIS A 80 -1.88 9.02 14.78
C HIS A 80 -3.21 8.41 14.32
N PHE A 81 -3.25 7.10 14.10
CA PHE A 81 -4.46 6.37 13.76
C PHE A 81 -5.58 6.60 14.77
N ALA A 82 -5.29 6.43 16.07
CA ALA A 82 -6.29 6.59 17.12
C ALA A 82 -6.90 8.00 17.12
N SER A 83 -6.07 9.03 16.96
CA SER A 83 -6.52 10.42 16.90
C SER A 83 -7.40 10.68 15.68
N ILE A 84 -6.98 10.22 14.50
CA ILE A 84 -7.68 10.45 13.22
C ILE A 84 -9.01 9.70 13.21
N ALA A 85 -8.99 8.40 13.49
CA ALA A 85 -10.17 7.54 13.47
C ALA A 85 -11.23 8.02 14.47
N ALA A 86 -10.83 8.41 15.70
CA ALA A 86 -11.76 8.96 16.68
C ALA A 86 -12.35 10.31 16.22
N GLY A 87 -11.55 11.16 15.57
CA GLY A 87 -12.03 12.42 14.99
C GLY A 87 -13.08 12.19 13.91
N LEU A 88 -12.80 11.31 12.96
CA LEU A 88 -13.72 10.96 11.87
C LEU A 88 -15.01 10.30 12.38
N HIS A 89 -14.90 9.41 13.38
CA HIS A 89 -16.06 8.79 14.00
C HIS A 89 -16.95 9.83 14.68
N LYS A 90 -16.37 10.77 15.45
CA LYS A 90 -17.13 11.85 16.10
C LYS A 90 -17.77 12.81 15.10
N ALA A 91 -17.15 12.99 13.93
CA ALA A 91 -17.67 13.80 12.83
C ALA A 91 -18.76 13.08 12.01
N GLY A 92 -19.02 11.79 12.24
CA GLY A 92 -20.00 11.00 11.49
C GLY A 92 -19.53 10.58 10.09
N THR A 93 -18.23 10.63 9.81
CA THR A 93 -17.64 10.26 8.51
C THR A 93 -16.49 9.25 8.68
N PRO A 94 -16.76 8.05 9.22
CA PRO A 94 -15.72 7.03 9.38
C PRO A 94 -15.19 6.55 8.02
N ILE A 95 -13.91 6.18 7.99
CA ILE A 95 -13.25 5.50 6.86
C ILE A 95 -12.91 4.06 7.23
N GLY A 96 -12.49 3.26 6.25
CA GLY A 96 -12.06 1.88 6.48
C GLY A 96 -10.93 1.81 7.49
N SER A 97 -10.90 0.79 8.36
CA SER A 97 -9.90 0.71 9.43
C SER A 97 -8.45 0.52 8.95
N MET A 98 -8.27 0.16 7.68
CA MET A 98 -6.97 -0.03 7.03
C MET A 98 -6.64 1.10 6.04
N ASP A 99 -7.55 2.08 5.89
CA ASP A 99 -7.44 3.27 5.01
C ASP A 99 -7.13 4.53 5.83
#